data_AF-A0A920RUZ6-F1
#
_entry.id   AF-A0A920RUZ6-F1
#
_cell.length_a   1.000
_cell.length_b   1.000
_cell.length_c   1.000
_cell.angle_alpha   90.00
_cell.angle_beta   90.00
_cell.angle_gamma   90.00
#
_symmetry.space_group_name_H-M   'P 1'
#
loop_
_entity.id
_entity.type
_entity.pdbx_description
1 polymer ?
#
loop_
_entity_poly.entity_id
_entity_poly.type
_entity_poly.pdbx_seq_one_letter_code
_entity_poly.pdbx_strand_id
1 'polypeptide(L)'
;MYFGDDDTEIQGAILIDAHHAANAIGATGCPRPEDCEFDDQKGVLYFACTAITGDADDSDSPDREIFAWDDHEKNENSGDHQNDPYRPGMIIKIADDNEGSPESLTFRWETLMMGGEPADGGAGWANPDNLELDDKGNLWMVTDIASEVLNQPVIDRDKVSNSSLRGIYSNNSAWFIPTSGPYSGQSFPFAIGPAETELCGLQFSKDQRTLFLTPQHPGIFNGRRKDMAFEERKFALKTTDGKEFFQVRKVPIGSNWPSKEPNQPPRSSIVGVRRKNNKPIV
;
A
#
# COMPACT_ATOMS: atom_id res chain seq x y z
N MET A 1 -14.73 -21.65 -25.44
CA MET A 1 -14.60 -21.60 -23.97
C MET A 1 -15.96 -21.25 -23.35
N TYR A 2 -16.66 -20.25 -23.88
CA TYR A 2 -18.00 -19.86 -23.42
C TYR A 2 -19.09 -20.26 -24.44
N PHE A 3 -20.31 -20.51 -23.97
CA PHE A 3 -21.48 -20.89 -24.77
C PHE A 3 -22.71 -20.09 -24.31
N GLY A 4 -23.60 -19.75 -25.24
CA GLY A 4 -24.88 -19.09 -25.01
C GLY A 4 -25.76 -19.22 -26.25
N ASP A 5 -27.07 -19.01 -26.11
CA ASP A 5 -28.03 -19.12 -27.22
C ASP A 5 -27.92 -17.92 -28.18
N ASP A 6 -27.37 -16.78 -27.73
CA ASP A 6 -27.04 -15.60 -28.52
C ASP A 6 -25.78 -14.84 -28.01
N ASP A 7 -25.39 -13.79 -28.74
CA ASP A 7 -24.21 -12.97 -28.41
C ASP A 7 -24.30 -12.30 -27.04
N THR A 8 -25.51 -11.97 -26.57
CA THR A 8 -25.72 -11.33 -25.26
C THR A 8 -25.47 -12.34 -24.14
N GLU A 9 -25.94 -13.57 -24.30
CA GLU A 9 -25.67 -14.63 -23.33
C GLU A 9 -24.19 -15.02 -23.31
N ILE A 10 -23.53 -15.08 -24.46
CA ILE A 10 -22.08 -15.31 -24.53
C ILE A 10 -21.32 -14.20 -23.81
N GLN A 11 -21.66 -12.93 -24.08
CA GLN A 11 -21.03 -11.79 -23.40
C GLN A 11 -21.31 -11.81 -21.90
N GLY A 12 -22.53 -12.19 -21.48
CA GLY A 12 -22.88 -12.36 -20.07
C GLY A 12 -22.04 -13.41 -19.37
N ALA A 13 -21.81 -14.57 -20.02
CA ALA A 13 -20.94 -15.61 -19.50
C ALA A 13 -19.48 -15.13 -19.34
N ILE A 14 -18.96 -14.39 -20.32
CA ILE A 14 -17.61 -13.81 -20.25
C ILE A 14 -17.48 -12.81 -19.09
N LEU A 15 -18.49 -11.96 -18.87
CA LEU A 15 -18.45 -10.96 -17.78
C LEU A 15 -18.55 -11.61 -16.40
N ILE A 16 -19.32 -12.68 -16.25
CA ILE A 16 -19.40 -13.46 -15.00
C ILE A 16 -18.07 -14.16 -14.74
N ASP A 17 -17.41 -14.68 -15.78
CA ASP A 17 -16.16 -15.42 -15.69
C ASP A 17 -14.94 -14.61 -16.14
N ALA A 18 -14.96 -13.30 -15.85
CA ALA A 18 -13.98 -12.35 -16.39
C ALA A 18 -12.53 -12.72 -16.04
N HIS A 19 -12.29 -13.32 -14.87
CA HIS A 19 -10.98 -13.76 -14.46
C HIS A 19 -10.43 -14.88 -15.37
N HIS A 20 -11.19 -15.96 -15.60
CA HIS A 20 -10.75 -17.02 -16.51
C HIS A 20 -10.69 -16.55 -17.96
N ALA A 21 -11.60 -15.66 -18.38
CA ALA A 21 -11.53 -15.03 -19.70
C ALA A 21 -10.24 -14.21 -19.89
N ALA A 22 -9.83 -13.44 -18.87
CA ALA A 22 -8.58 -12.68 -18.87
C ALA A 22 -7.35 -13.60 -18.95
N ASN A 23 -7.33 -14.68 -18.17
CA ASN A 23 -6.24 -15.67 -18.23
C ASN A 23 -6.16 -16.33 -19.62
N ALA A 24 -7.31 -16.63 -20.24
CA ALA A 24 -7.37 -17.25 -21.56
C ALA A 24 -6.83 -16.36 -22.69
N ILE A 25 -6.90 -15.03 -22.54
CA ILE A 25 -6.31 -14.07 -23.50
C ILE A 25 -4.88 -13.68 -23.16
N GLY A 26 -4.30 -14.23 -22.08
CA GLY A 26 -2.93 -13.97 -21.67
C GLY A 26 -2.74 -12.65 -20.92
N ALA A 27 -3.73 -12.24 -20.11
CA ALA A 27 -3.55 -11.10 -19.21
C ALA A 27 -2.38 -11.34 -18.24
N THR A 28 -1.63 -10.27 -17.95
CA THR A 28 -0.51 -10.33 -17.00
C THR A 28 -1.01 -10.49 -15.58
N GLY A 29 -0.49 -11.47 -14.83
CA GLY A 29 -0.73 -11.58 -13.39
C GLY A 29 -0.07 -10.43 -12.63
N CYS A 30 -0.86 -9.62 -11.91
CA CYS A 30 -0.37 -8.45 -11.17
C CYS A 30 -0.19 -8.74 -9.67
N PRO A 31 0.73 -8.05 -8.97
CA PRO A 31 0.97 -8.21 -7.54
C PRO A 31 -0.08 -7.52 -6.67
N ARG A 32 -1.27 -8.15 -6.59
CA ARG A 32 -2.40 -7.68 -5.77
C ARG A 32 -2.71 -6.20 -6.03
N PRO A 33 -3.18 -5.86 -7.26
CA PRO A 33 -3.60 -4.49 -7.55
C PRO A 33 -4.78 -4.11 -6.64
N GLU A 34 -4.67 -2.96 -5.98
CA GLU A 34 -5.71 -2.39 -5.11
C GLU A 34 -6.34 -1.17 -5.81
N ASP A 35 -6.01 0.05 -5.37
CA ASP A 35 -6.61 1.28 -5.88
C ASP A 35 -5.86 1.89 -7.06
N CYS A 36 -6.54 2.74 -7.83
CA CYS A 36 -5.95 3.47 -8.95
C CYS A 36 -6.50 4.89 -9.09
N GLU A 37 -5.62 5.81 -9.48
CA GLU A 37 -5.94 7.23 -9.65
C GLU A 37 -5.44 7.76 -10.99
N PHE A 38 -6.31 8.45 -11.73
CA PHE A 38 -5.97 9.02 -13.03
C PHE A 38 -5.73 10.52 -12.91
N ASP A 39 -4.53 10.96 -13.31
CA ASP A 39 -4.17 12.37 -13.38
C ASP A 39 -4.56 12.93 -14.75
N ASP A 40 -5.74 13.53 -14.83
CA ASP A 40 -6.26 14.18 -16.04
C ASP A 40 -5.32 15.27 -16.60
N GLN A 41 -4.47 15.89 -15.76
CA GLN A 41 -3.56 16.94 -16.21
C GLN A 41 -2.31 16.36 -16.87
N LYS A 42 -1.88 15.17 -16.43
CA LYS A 42 -0.68 14.50 -16.94
C LYS A 42 -1.00 13.39 -17.94
N GLY A 43 -2.25 12.93 -18.01
CA GLY A 43 -2.66 11.78 -18.84
C GLY A 43 -2.03 10.47 -18.35
N VAL A 44 -1.89 10.28 -17.03
CA VAL A 44 -1.25 9.09 -16.45
C VAL A 44 -2.13 8.45 -15.39
N LEU A 45 -2.14 7.12 -15.36
CA LEU A 45 -2.79 6.30 -14.34
C LEU A 45 -1.74 5.84 -13.32
N TYR A 46 -2.01 6.05 -12.04
CA TYR A 46 -1.28 5.42 -10.95
C TYR A 46 -2.11 4.27 -10.41
N PHE A 47 -1.50 3.15 -10.06
CA PHE A 47 -2.18 2.13 -9.27
C PHE A 47 -1.24 1.49 -8.25
N ALA A 48 -1.81 1.12 -7.11
CA ALA A 48 -1.09 0.49 -6.02
C ALA A 48 -1.13 -1.02 -6.17
N CYS A 49 0.01 -1.65 -5.94
CA CYS A 49 0.15 -3.08 -5.78
C CYS A 49 0.59 -3.35 -4.34
N THR A 50 -0.31 -3.86 -3.50
CA THR A 50 -0.08 -3.87 -2.05
C THR A 50 1.04 -4.80 -1.64
N ALA A 51 1.22 -5.93 -2.31
CA ALA A 51 2.33 -6.82 -2.02
C ALA A 51 2.60 -7.73 -3.21
N ILE A 52 3.86 -8.07 -3.38
CA ILE A 52 4.24 -9.20 -4.22
C ILE A 52 4.28 -10.42 -3.30
N THR A 53 3.46 -11.40 -3.61
CA THR A 53 3.34 -12.66 -2.89
C THR A 53 3.23 -13.79 -3.90
N GLY A 54 3.76 -14.97 -3.59
CA GLY A 54 3.58 -16.17 -4.42
C GLY A 54 4.90 -16.82 -4.84
N ASP A 55 4.84 -18.13 -5.10
CA ASP A 55 5.94 -18.89 -5.66
C ASP A 55 6.00 -18.73 -7.18
N ALA A 56 7.20 -18.92 -7.76
CA ALA A 56 7.48 -18.75 -9.19
C ALA A 56 6.60 -19.59 -10.12
N ASP A 57 6.05 -20.68 -9.59
CA ASP A 57 5.47 -21.77 -10.35
C ASP A 57 3.93 -21.79 -10.28
N ASP A 58 3.29 -20.78 -9.67
CA ASP A 58 1.83 -20.64 -9.63
C ASP A 58 1.36 -19.70 -10.74
N SER A 59 0.36 -20.12 -11.52
CA SER A 59 -0.19 -19.33 -12.64
C SER A 59 -0.93 -18.08 -12.20
N ASP A 60 -1.30 -18.00 -10.91
CA ASP A 60 -1.93 -16.83 -10.30
C ASP A 60 -0.92 -15.92 -9.59
N SER A 61 0.38 -16.24 -9.67
CA SER A 61 1.45 -15.39 -9.14
C SER A 61 1.71 -14.18 -10.05
N PRO A 62 2.22 -13.07 -9.47
CA PRO A 62 2.65 -11.93 -10.24
C PRO A 62 3.74 -12.30 -11.24
N ASP A 63 3.66 -11.76 -12.46
CA ASP A 63 4.69 -11.96 -13.48
C ASP A 63 6.04 -11.42 -12.98
N ARG A 64 7.04 -12.30 -12.88
CA ARG A 64 8.35 -11.95 -12.35
C ARG A 64 9.19 -11.12 -13.33
N GLU A 65 9.04 -11.32 -14.63
CA GLU A 65 9.78 -10.51 -15.61
C GLU A 65 9.34 -9.04 -15.54
N ILE A 66 8.09 -8.81 -15.17
CA ILE A 66 7.49 -7.47 -15.11
C ILE A 66 7.61 -6.86 -13.71
N PHE A 67 7.35 -7.64 -12.66
CA PHE A 67 7.22 -7.11 -11.30
C PHE A 67 8.35 -7.51 -10.34
N ALA A 68 9.35 -8.29 -10.75
CA ALA A 68 10.49 -8.57 -9.87
C ALA A 68 11.33 -7.31 -9.61
N TRP A 69 11.84 -7.21 -8.37
CA TRP A 69 12.74 -6.15 -7.93
C TRP A 69 14.21 -6.47 -8.22
N ASP A 70 14.54 -7.76 -8.21
CA ASP A 70 15.88 -8.31 -8.42
C ASP A 70 16.04 -8.93 -9.80
N ASP A 71 17.29 -8.94 -10.29
CA ASP A 71 17.72 -9.49 -11.57
C ASP A 71 17.07 -10.85 -11.86
N HIS A 72 16.12 -10.84 -12.81
CA HIS A 72 15.44 -12.01 -13.32
C HIS A 72 16.42 -13.11 -13.79
N GLU A 73 17.63 -12.75 -14.23
CA GLU A 73 18.63 -13.71 -14.72
C GLU A 73 19.38 -14.44 -13.60
N LYS A 74 19.52 -13.85 -12.41
CA LYS A 74 20.31 -14.45 -11.32
C LYS A 74 19.49 -15.26 -10.33
N ASN A 75 18.17 -15.05 -10.26
CA ASN A 75 17.32 -15.69 -9.25
C ASN A 75 17.88 -15.46 -7.82
N GLU A 76 18.56 -14.32 -7.61
CA GLU A 76 19.26 -13.95 -6.40
C GLU A 76 18.62 -12.69 -5.82
N ASN A 77 17.82 -12.93 -4.79
CA ASN A 77 17.24 -11.87 -4.00
C ASN A 77 18.33 -11.37 -3.05
N SER A 78 19.00 -10.29 -3.45
CA SER A 78 20.20 -9.74 -2.78
C SER A 78 20.03 -9.41 -1.28
N GLY A 79 18.81 -9.51 -0.73
CA GLY A 79 18.50 -9.37 0.70
C GLY A 79 17.73 -10.53 1.35
N ASP A 80 17.57 -11.67 0.67
CA ASP A 80 16.78 -12.80 1.17
C ASP A 80 17.62 -14.05 1.35
N HIS A 81 18.11 -14.19 2.57
CA HIS A 81 18.82 -15.37 3.01
C HIS A 81 17.86 -16.55 3.32
N GLN A 82 16.55 -16.43 3.05
CA GLN A 82 15.50 -17.33 3.55
C GLN A 82 14.49 -17.85 2.50
N ASN A 83 14.61 -17.48 1.22
CA ASN A 83 13.68 -17.80 0.12
C ASN A 83 12.22 -17.32 0.36
N ASP A 84 12.01 -16.14 0.95
CA ASP A 84 10.67 -15.53 1.12
C ASP A 84 10.33 -14.61 -0.07
N PRO A 85 9.32 -14.96 -0.91
CA PRO A 85 8.95 -14.16 -2.08
C PRO A 85 8.27 -12.84 -1.72
N TYR A 86 7.93 -12.61 -0.45
CA TYR A 86 7.27 -11.39 -0.02
C TYR A 86 8.06 -10.13 -0.42
N ARG A 87 7.36 -9.14 -0.98
CA ARG A 87 7.84 -7.78 -1.15
C ARG A 87 6.82 -6.76 -0.65
N PRO A 88 7.28 -5.59 -0.14
CA PRO A 88 6.46 -4.57 0.51
C PRO A 88 5.48 -3.81 -0.41
N GLY A 89 5.31 -4.22 -1.66
CA GLY A 89 4.41 -3.57 -2.63
C GLY A 89 5.06 -2.43 -3.40
N MET A 90 4.34 -1.91 -4.38
CA MET A 90 4.82 -0.87 -5.30
C MET A 90 3.68 0.04 -5.78
N ILE A 91 4.05 1.19 -6.34
CA ILE A 91 3.15 2.06 -7.10
C ILE A 91 3.65 2.05 -8.54
N ILE A 92 2.77 1.71 -9.46
CA ILE A 92 3.05 1.70 -10.90
C ILE A 92 2.40 2.93 -11.52
N LYS A 93 3.08 3.50 -12.50
CA LYS A 93 2.57 4.57 -13.35
C LYS A 93 2.43 4.05 -14.77
N ILE A 94 1.27 4.25 -15.36
CA ILE A 94 0.96 3.97 -16.76
C ILE A 94 0.72 5.28 -17.49
N ALA A 95 1.30 5.44 -18.67
CA ALA A 95 1.00 6.50 -19.61
C ALA A 95 0.64 5.85 -20.94
N ASP A 96 -0.47 6.23 -21.55
CA ASP A 96 -0.81 5.74 -22.88
C ASP A 96 0.11 6.37 -23.95
N ASP A 97 0.02 5.88 -25.20
CA ASP A 97 0.77 6.47 -26.30
C ASP A 97 0.09 7.70 -26.94
N ASN A 98 -1.04 8.17 -26.39
CA ASN A 98 -1.90 9.22 -26.97
C ASN A 98 -2.42 10.24 -25.94
N GLU A 99 -1.55 10.64 -25.01
CA GLU A 99 -1.75 11.78 -24.10
C GLU A 99 -3.00 11.70 -23.20
N GLY A 100 -3.24 10.53 -22.59
CA GLY A 100 -4.35 10.30 -21.66
C GLY A 100 -5.67 9.94 -22.35
N SER A 101 -5.61 9.43 -23.57
CA SER A 101 -6.74 9.02 -24.38
C SER A 101 -7.30 7.67 -23.89
N PRO A 102 -8.57 7.62 -23.44
CA PRO A 102 -9.17 6.41 -22.88
C PRO A 102 -9.41 5.31 -23.93
N GLU A 103 -9.33 5.62 -25.22
CA GLU A 103 -9.44 4.66 -26.32
C GLU A 103 -8.10 4.02 -26.73
N SER A 104 -6.98 4.47 -26.17
CA SER A 104 -5.66 3.90 -26.45
C SER A 104 -5.59 2.42 -26.07
N LEU A 105 -5.07 1.60 -27.00
CA LEU A 105 -4.87 0.16 -26.79
C LEU A 105 -3.43 -0.21 -26.44
N THR A 106 -2.53 0.77 -26.42
CA THR A 106 -1.11 0.59 -26.07
C THR A 106 -0.69 1.65 -25.06
N PHE A 107 0.25 1.26 -24.20
CA PHE A 107 0.74 2.11 -23.13
C PHE A 107 2.18 1.76 -22.76
N ARG A 108 2.81 2.67 -22.05
CA ARG A 108 4.09 2.49 -21.36
C ARG A 108 3.83 2.46 -19.86
N TRP A 109 4.65 1.70 -19.14
CA TRP A 109 4.56 1.60 -17.70
C TRP A 109 5.94 1.74 -17.06
N GLU A 110 5.96 2.21 -15.82
CA GLU A 110 7.15 2.25 -14.98
C GLU A 110 6.78 2.00 -13.51
N THR A 111 7.66 1.33 -12.76
CA THR A 111 7.56 1.30 -11.29
C THR A 111 7.95 2.68 -10.78
N LEU A 112 6.94 3.47 -10.36
CA LEU A 112 7.16 4.81 -9.84
C LEU A 112 7.89 4.74 -8.49
N MET A 113 7.44 3.86 -7.61
CA MET A 113 8.00 3.68 -6.27
C MET A 113 7.85 2.24 -5.80
N MET A 114 8.85 1.77 -5.07
CA MET A 114 8.81 0.48 -4.37
C MET A 114 8.78 0.71 -2.87
N GLY A 115 7.96 -0.05 -2.16
CA GLY A 115 7.99 -0.11 -0.71
C GLY A 115 9.33 -0.66 -0.19
N GLY A 116 9.55 -0.62 1.11
CA GLY A 116 10.79 -1.11 1.72
C GLY A 116 11.46 -0.05 2.59
N GLU A 117 12.55 -0.42 3.25
CA GLU A 117 13.30 0.50 4.09
C GLU A 117 14.16 1.47 3.26
N PRO A 118 14.28 2.75 3.64
CA PRO A 118 15.07 3.71 2.88
C PRO A 118 16.56 3.37 2.80
N ALA A 119 17.09 2.66 3.80
CA ALA A 119 18.47 2.16 3.80
C ALA A 119 18.77 1.21 2.63
N ASP A 120 17.74 0.52 2.15
CA ASP A 120 17.82 -0.50 1.10
C ASP A 120 17.22 0.03 -0.23
N GLY A 121 17.04 1.35 -0.35
CA GLY A 121 16.50 2.02 -1.54
C GLY A 121 14.97 2.04 -1.63
N GLY A 122 14.25 1.56 -0.60
CA GLY A 122 12.79 1.57 -0.56
C GLY A 122 12.19 2.90 -0.12
N ALA A 123 10.88 3.04 -0.32
CA ALA A 123 10.14 4.28 -0.06
C ALA A 123 9.78 4.55 1.42
N GLY A 124 10.20 3.72 2.36
CA GLY A 124 9.91 3.92 3.79
C GLY A 124 8.52 3.48 4.25
N TRP A 125 7.73 2.86 3.36
CA TRP A 125 6.44 2.27 3.65
C TRP A 125 6.35 0.83 3.13
N ALA A 126 5.30 0.12 3.52
CA ALA A 126 4.94 -1.19 2.98
C ALA A 126 3.41 -1.28 2.85
N ASN A 127 2.93 -2.15 1.97
CA ASN A 127 1.52 -2.37 1.69
C ASN A 127 0.76 -1.11 1.29
N PRO A 128 1.14 -0.43 0.18
CA PRO A 128 0.35 0.67 -0.35
C PRO A 128 -1.02 0.14 -0.80
N ASP A 129 -2.07 0.88 -0.49
CA ASP A 129 -3.45 0.49 -0.81
C ASP A 129 -4.14 1.64 -1.55
N ASN A 130 -4.85 2.52 -0.85
CA ASN A 130 -5.60 3.58 -1.53
C ASN A 130 -4.73 4.76 -1.93
N LEU A 131 -5.14 5.39 -3.04
CA LEU A 131 -4.48 6.52 -3.65
C LEU A 131 -5.44 7.73 -3.70
N GLU A 132 -4.89 8.93 -3.84
CA GLU A 132 -5.65 10.15 -4.16
C GLU A 132 -4.68 11.15 -4.79
N LEU A 133 -5.18 11.95 -5.73
CA LEU A 133 -4.46 13.09 -6.27
C LEU A 133 -4.95 14.39 -5.64
N ASP A 134 -4.01 15.26 -5.24
CA ASP A 134 -4.37 16.65 -4.91
C ASP A 134 -4.53 17.51 -6.18
N ASP A 135 -5.01 18.74 -6.03
CA ASP A 135 -5.25 19.65 -7.16
C ASP A 135 -3.98 20.12 -7.91
N LYS A 136 -2.80 19.76 -7.40
CA LYS A 136 -1.49 20.00 -8.03
C LYS A 136 -0.92 18.72 -8.64
N GLY A 137 -1.69 17.62 -8.62
CA GLY A 137 -1.30 16.33 -9.15
C GLY A 137 -0.23 15.62 -8.33
N ASN A 138 -0.01 15.96 -7.05
CA ASN A 138 0.81 15.10 -6.19
C ASN A 138 -0.02 13.91 -5.72
N LEU A 139 0.66 12.78 -5.54
CA LEU A 139 0.05 11.54 -5.12
C LEU A 139 0.02 11.47 -3.59
N TRP A 140 -1.10 11.03 -3.05
CA TRP A 140 -1.28 10.68 -1.66
C TRP A 140 -1.58 9.20 -1.58
N MET A 141 -1.07 8.53 -0.55
CA MET A 141 -1.20 7.09 -0.40
C MET A 141 -1.42 6.71 1.06
N VAL A 142 -2.23 5.68 1.29
CA VAL A 142 -2.41 5.05 2.60
C VAL A 142 -2.00 3.59 2.58
N THR A 143 -1.54 3.08 3.73
CA THR A 143 -1.06 1.69 3.85
C THR A 143 -2.08 0.76 4.50
N ASP A 144 -2.08 -0.51 4.07
CA ASP A 144 -2.75 -1.65 4.71
C ASP A 144 -1.79 -2.82 4.99
N ILE A 145 -0.93 -2.63 5.99
CA ILE A 145 -0.20 -3.73 6.61
C ILE A 145 -1.19 -4.52 7.49
N ALA A 146 -1.33 -5.82 7.19
CA ALA A 146 -2.14 -6.75 7.95
C ALA A 146 -1.93 -6.61 9.47
N SER A 147 -3.05 -6.47 10.22
CA SER A 147 -3.04 -6.14 11.65
C SER A 147 -2.35 -7.20 12.52
N GLU A 148 -2.28 -8.45 12.07
CA GLU A 148 -1.57 -9.54 12.75
C GLU A 148 -0.05 -9.34 12.75
N VAL A 149 0.49 -8.70 11.70
CA VAL A 149 1.93 -8.46 11.51
C VAL A 149 2.33 -7.07 12.02
N LEU A 150 1.40 -6.12 11.94
CA LEU A 150 1.59 -4.75 12.40
C LEU A 150 2.05 -4.69 13.86
N ASN A 151 3.10 -3.90 14.13
CA ASN A 151 3.75 -3.79 15.45
C ASN A 151 4.21 -5.12 16.10
N GLN A 152 4.36 -6.21 15.34
CA GLN A 152 5.03 -7.40 15.87
C GLN A 152 6.53 -7.13 16.02
N PRO A 153 7.14 -7.52 17.16
CA PRO A 153 8.53 -7.18 17.44
C PRO A 153 9.48 -7.91 16.50
N VAL A 154 10.38 -7.15 15.87
CA VAL A 154 11.52 -7.69 15.12
C VAL A 154 12.78 -7.44 15.95
N ILE A 155 13.32 -8.47 16.57
CA ILE A 155 14.50 -8.34 17.47
C ILE A 155 15.80 -8.68 16.75
N ASP A 156 15.75 -9.71 15.90
CA ASP A 156 16.87 -10.23 15.14
C ASP A 156 16.38 -10.36 13.69
N ARG A 157 16.87 -9.45 12.85
CA ARG A 157 16.37 -9.27 11.47
C ARG A 157 16.74 -10.45 10.58
N ASP A 158 17.84 -11.13 10.91
CA ASP A 158 18.34 -12.30 10.18
C ASP A 158 17.56 -13.58 10.51
N LYS A 159 16.66 -13.53 11.51
CA LYS A 159 15.89 -14.69 12.00
C LYS A 159 14.39 -14.57 11.77
N VAL A 160 13.93 -13.57 11.03
CA VAL A 160 12.53 -13.38 10.68
C VAL A 160 12.36 -13.36 9.17
N SER A 161 11.19 -13.78 8.67
CA SER A 161 10.90 -13.75 7.24
C SER A 161 10.75 -12.32 6.73
N ASN A 162 10.87 -12.12 5.41
CA ASN A 162 10.63 -10.81 4.77
C ASN A 162 9.22 -10.28 5.05
N SER A 163 8.22 -11.17 5.03
CA SER A 163 6.84 -10.80 5.41
C SER A 163 6.74 -10.32 6.86
N SER A 164 7.51 -10.93 7.76
CA SER A 164 7.53 -10.58 9.20
C SER A 164 8.25 -9.27 9.48
N LEU A 165 9.22 -8.86 8.63
CA LEU A 165 9.90 -7.57 8.76
C LEU A 165 8.92 -6.40 8.75
N ARG A 166 7.73 -6.55 8.17
CA ARG A 166 6.68 -5.51 8.19
C ARG A 166 6.33 -4.98 9.58
N GLY A 167 6.53 -5.77 10.64
CA GLY A 167 6.27 -5.33 12.02
C GLY A 167 7.04 -4.04 12.40
N ILE A 168 8.13 -3.71 11.69
CA ILE A 168 8.91 -2.49 11.93
C ILE A 168 8.20 -1.20 11.51
N TYR A 169 7.26 -1.23 10.56
CA TYR A 169 6.65 -0.01 9.98
C TYR A 169 5.63 0.69 10.90
N SER A 170 5.35 0.13 12.09
CA SER A 170 4.38 0.68 13.05
C SER A 170 2.93 0.59 12.52
N ASN A 171 2.01 1.39 13.08
CA ASN A 171 0.64 1.51 12.57
C ASN A 171 0.60 1.97 11.11
N ASN A 172 -0.47 1.56 10.41
CA ASN A 172 -0.75 2.02 9.06
C ASN A 172 -0.80 3.54 8.98
N SER A 173 -0.39 4.09 7.84
CA SER A 173 -0.01 5.49 7.73
C SER A 173 -0.41 6.09 6.40
N ALA A 174 -0.52 7.42 6.37
CA ALA A 174 -0.77 8.20 5.17
C ALA A 174 0.51 8.94 4.76
N TRP A 175 0.76 9.00 3.46
CA TRP A 175 1.98 9.50 2.85
C TRP A 175 1.68 10.52 1.76
N PHE A 176 2.54 11.51 1.66
CA PHE A 176 2.55 12.50 0.59
C PHE A 176 3.72 12.23 -0.36
N ILE A 177 3.44 12.18 -1.65
CA ILE A 177 4.40 11.84 -2.70
C ILE A 177 4.34 12.92 -3.80
N PRO A 178 5.28 13.88 -3.81
CA PRO A 178 5.40 14.82 -4.91
C PRO A 178 5.67 14.09 -6.22
N THR A 179 4.99 14.53 -7.28
CA THR A 179 5.14 13.99 -8.64
C THR A 179 5.88 14.95 -9.57
N SER A 180 6.33 16.10 -9.05
CA SER A 180 7.08 17.11 -9.78
C SER A 180 8.05 17.86 -8.86
N GLY A 181 8.99 18.60 -9.47
CA GLY A 181 9.98 19.39 -8.74
C GLY A 181 11.10 18.55 -8.10
N PRO A 182 11.92 19.17 -7.23
CA PRO A 182 13.15 18.56 -6.72
C PRO A 182 12.93 17.37 -5.77
N TYR A 183 11.70 17.20 -5.26
CA TYR A 183 11.31 16.11 -4.37
C TYR A 183 10.46 15.05 -5.06
N SER A 184 10.35 15.11 -6.39
CA SER A 184 9.60 14.12 -7.16
C SER A 184 10.10 12.71 -6.87
N GLY A 185 9.18 11.77 -6.63
CA GLY A 185 9.51 10.38 -6.32
C GLY A 185 10.02 10.14 -4.89
N GLN A 186 9.92 11.14 -4.00
CA GLN A 186 10.14 10.95 -2.57
C GLN A 186 8.81 10.78 -1.83
N SER A 187 8.83 10.04 -0.73
CA SER A 187 7.70 9.81 0.17
C SER A 187 7.90 10.54 1.50
N PHE A 188 6.87 11.28 1.91
CA PHE A 188 6.87 12.01 3.17
C PHE A 188 5.75 11.48 4.08
N PRO A 189 6.05 11.01 5.29
CA PRO A 189 5.02 10.53 6.21
C PRO A 189 4.15 11.72 6.65
N PHE A 190 2.84 11.60 6.49
CA PHE A 190 1.89 12.67 6.79
C PHE A 190 1.07 12.39 8.05
N ALA A 191 0.54 11.18 8.18
CA ALA A 191 -0.25 10.77 9.34
C ALA A 191 -0.02 9.30 9.69
N ILE A 192 -0.25 8.96 10.96
CA ILE A 192 -0.23 7.59 11.45
C ILE A 192 -1.62 7.27 12.02
N GLY A 193 -2.17 6.15 11.58
CA GLY A 193 -3.46 5.64 11.99
C GLY A 193 -3.46 5.13 13.45
N PRO A 194 -4.66 4.87 14.00
CA PRO A 194 -4.80 4.23 15.30
C PRO A 194 -4.21 2.80 15.34
N ALA A 195 -4.17 2.21 16.54
CA ALA A 195 -3.75 0.82 16.67
C ALA A 195 -4.74 -0.13 16.00
N GLU A 196 -4.21 -1.15 15.32
CA GLU A 196 -4.97 -2.22 14.66
C GLU A 196 -6.02 -1.68 13.69
N THR A 197 -5.61 -0.70 12.88
CA THR A 197 -6.38 -0.18 11.75
C THR A 197 -5.56 -0.35 10.48
N GLU A 198 -6.23 -0.48 9.36
CA GLU A 198 -5.75 0.09 8.09
C GLU A 198 -6.26 1.52 7.97
N LEU A 199 -5.56 2.34 7.19
CA LEU A 199 -6.17 3.55 6.66
C LEU A 199 -6.69 3.17 5.28
N CYS A 200 -8.00 3.01 5.13
CA CYS A 200 -8.63 2.59 3.88
C CYS A 200 -9.53 3.70 3.38
N GLY A 201 -8.97 4.54 2.50
CA GLY A 201 -9.59 5.69 1.88
C GLY A 201 -8.95 7.01 2.31
N LEU A 202 -8.77 7.87 1.32
CA LEU A 202 -8.39 9.25 1.47
C LEU A 202 -9.05 10.09 0.37
N GLN A 203 -9.43 11.32 0.68
CA GLN A 203 -10.03 12.22 -0.32
C GLN A 203 -9.86 13.67 0.11
N PHE A 204 -9.54 14.55 -0.82
CA PHE A 204 -9.58 15.99 -0.58
C PHE A 204 -10.99 16.58 -0.73
N SER A 205 -11.32 17.53 0.15
CA SER A 205 -12.39 18.47 -0.15
C SER A 205 -12.04 19.27 -1.41
N LYS A 206 -13.04 19.67 -2.21
CA LYS A 206 -12.83 20.44 -3.45
C LYS A 206 -11.97 21.70 -3.29
N ASP A 207 -12.00 22.33 -2.11
CA ASP A 207 -11.20 23.51 -1.79
C ASP A 207 -9.78 23.20 -1.25
N GLN A 208 -9.42 21.92 -1.20
CA GLN A 208 -8.14 21.37 -0.72
C GLN A 208 -7.81 21.70 0.75
N ARG A 209 -8.80 22.15 1.53
CA ARG A 209 -8.60 22.54 2.95
C ARG A 209 -8.75 21.36 3.91
N THR A 210 -9.41 20.30 3.47
CA THR A 210 -9.65 19.09 4.27
C THR A 210 -9.16 17.87 3.51
N LEU A 211 -8.31 17.07 4.14
CA LEU A 211 -8.06 15.70 3.73
C LEU A 211 -8.90 14.81 4.64
N PHE A 212 -9.80 14.03 4.06
CA PHE A 212 -10.53 12.99 4.78
C PHE A 212 -9.67 11.73 4.80
N LEU A 213 -9.58 11.08 5.96
CA LEU A 213 -8.91 9.79 6.16
C LEU A 213 -9.84 8.85 6.90
N THR A 214 -9.78 7.57 6.59
CA THR A 214 -10.68 6.55 7.13
C THR A 214 -9.93 5.43 7.85
N PRO A 215 -9.71 5.56 9.17
CA PRO A 215 -9.32 4.42 10.01
C PRO A 215 -10.40 3.33 9.94
N GLN A 216 -10.10 2.25 9.22
CA GLN A 216 -10.95 1.08 9.16
C GLN A 216 -10.65 0.15 10.34
N HIS A 217 -11.67 -0.58 10.77
CA HIS A 217 -11.62 -1.69 11.72
C HIS A 217 -10.67 -1.56 12.93
N PRO A 218 -10.63 -0.40 13.63
CA PRO A 218 -9.77 -0.25 14.80
C PRO A 218 -10.00 -1.36 15.82
N GLY A 219 -8.92 -1.97 16.27
CA GLY A 219 -8.99 -3.05 17.25
C GLY A 219 -9.47 -4.38 16.65
N ILE A 220 -9.30 -4.62 15.34
CA ILE A 220 -9.75 -5.87 14.70
C ILE A 220 -9.16 -7.12 15.38
N PHE A 221 -7.94 -7.03 15.92
CA PHE A 221 -7.20 -8.17 16.44
C PHE A 221 -7.42 -8.37 17.96
N ASN A 222 -7.17 -7.35 18.79
CA ASN A 222 -7.31 -7.43 20.24
C ASN A 222 -8.65 -6.85 20.74
N GLY A 223 -9.48 -6.33 19.84
CA GLY A 223 -10.75 -5.70 20.19
C GLY A 223 -10.56 -4.38 20.93
N ARG A 224 -11.40 -4.22 21.95
CA ARG A 224 -11.38 -3.05 22.83
C ARG A 224 -10.15 -3.05 23.71
N ARG A 225 -9.41 -1.94 23.68
CA ARG A 225 -8.31 -1.70 24.62
C ARG A 225 -8.84 -1.54 26.04
N LYS A 226 -8.43 -2.45 26.93
CA LYS A 226 -8.87 -2.47 28.33
C LYS A 226 -7.90 -1.68 29.19
N ASP A 227 -8.41 -0.78 30.04
CA ASP A 227 -7.63 -0.03 31.03
C ASP A 227 -6.36 0.65 30.46
N MET A 228 -6.44 1.10 29.20
CA MET A 228 -5.31 1.67 28.44
C MET A 228 -4.08 0.74 28.36
N ALA A 229 -4.29 -0.58 28.39
CA ALA A 229 -3.24 -1.60 28.30
C ALA A 229 -2.31 -1.37 27.10
N PHE A 230 -1.02 -1.58 27.32
CA PHE A 230 0.02 -1.53 26.30
C PHE A 230 1.12 -2.52 26.66
N GLU A 231 1.92 -2.88 25.67
CA GLU A 231 3.16 -3.63 25.84
C GLU A 231 4.36 -2.79 25.39
N GLU A 232 5.49 -2.96 26.05
CA GLU A 232 6.76 -2.45 25.55
C GLU A 232 7.37 -3.48 24.61
N ARG A 233 7.49 -3.13 23.33
CA ARG A 233 8.04 -3.99 22.29
C ARG A 233 9.32 -3.38 21.75
N LYS A 234 10.33 -4.20 21.53
CA LYS A 234 11.64 -3.80 21.00
C LYS A 234 11.73 -4.14 19.52
N PHE A 235 12.33 -3.26 18.74
CA PHE A 235 12.45 -3.36 17.28
C PHE A 235 13.88 -3.03 16.86
N ALA A 236 14.48 -3.88 16.04
CA ALA A 236 15.73 -3.64 15.32
C ALA A 236 15.42 -2.88 14.03
N LEU A 237 15.83 -1.62 13.97
CA LEU A 237 15.58 -0.72 12.85
C LEU A 237 16.90 -0.30 12.21
N LYS A 238 16.84 0.14 10.96
CA LYS A 238 17.95 0.82 10.27
C LYS A 238 17.71 2.33 10.27
N THR A 239 18.77 3.11 10.44
CA THR A 239 18.80 4.50 9.99
C THR A 239 18.79 4.55 8.46
N THR A 240 18.58 5.73 7.86
CA THR A 240 18.55 5.88 6.39
C THR A 240 19.89 5.55 5.71
N ASP A 241 21.00 5.56 6.45
CA ASP A 241 22.33 5.14 6.00
C ASP A 241 22.67 3.68 6.38
N GLY A 242 21.68 2.91 6.85
CA GLY A 242 21.81 1.47 7.09
C GLY A 242 22.38 1.07 8.45
N LYS A 243 22.67 2.02 9.35
CA LYS A 243 23.13 1.69 10.70
C LYS A 243 21.97 1.14 11.55
N GLU A 244 22.17 -0.05 12.11
CA GLU A 244 21.18 -0.64 13.00
C GLU A 244 21.13 0.02 14.38
N PHE A 245 19.91 0.13 14.91
CA PHE A 245 19.65 0.54 16.27
C PHE A 245 18.37 -0.11 16.81
N PHE A 246 18.21 -0.08 18.13
CA PHE A 246 16.99 -0.56 18.75
C PHE A 246 16.06 0.58 19.13
N GLN A 247 14.78 0.42 18.81
CA GLN A 247 13.70 1.26 19.30
C GLN A 247 12.79 0.45 20.21
N VAL A 248 12.44 0.99 21.37
CA VAL A 248 11.39 0.44 22.24
C VAL A 248 10.13 1.27 22.06
N ARG A 249 9.01 0.63 21.73
CA ARG A 249 7.71 1.28 21.52
C ARG A 249 6.72 0.80 22.57
N LYS A 250 5.85 1.71 23.02
CA LYS A 250 4.64 1.36 23.78
C LYS A 250 3.51 1.08 22.78
N VAL A 251 3.24 -0.20 22.55
CA VAL A 251 2.23 -0.65 21.59
C VAL A 251 0.91 -0.89 22.34
N PRO A 252 -0.17 -0.16 22.00
CA PRO A 252 -1.51 -0.43 22.56
C PRO A 252 -1.95 -1.86 22.31
N ILE A 253 -2.61 -2.48 23.29
CA ILE A 253 -3.25 -3.79 23.12
C ILE A 253 -4.75 -3.55 22.89
N GLY A 254 -5.17 -3.63 21.63
CA GLY A 254 -6.49 -3.22 21.16
C GLY A 254 -6.61 -1.72 20.90
N SER A 255 -7.83 -1.27 20.63
CA SER A 255 -8.13 0.13 20.34
C SER A 255 -9.30 0.68 21.15
N ASN A 256 -9.29 1.99 21.43
CA ASN A 256 -10.43 2.78 21.93
C ASN A 256 -10.77 3.94 20.96
N TRP A 257 -10.27 3.87 19.73
CA TRP A 257 -10.51 4.87 18.70
C TRP A 257 -12.01 4.95 18.35
N PRO A 258 -12.60 6.14 18.11
CA PRO A 258 -11.99 7.47 18.13
C PRO A 258 -12.03 8.17 19.49
N SER A 259 -12.73 7.59 20.48
CA SER A 259 -12.95 8.26 21.77
C SER A 259 -11.65 8.50 22.55
N LYS A 260 -10.68 7.57 22.42
CA LYS A 260 -9.42 7.54 23.18
C LYS A 260 -9.60 7.37 24.69
N GLU A 261 -10.84 7.15 25.14
CA GLU A 261 -11.18 6.94 26.54
C GLU A 261 -11.01 5.46 26.91
N PRO A 262 -10.56 5.15 28.15
CA PRO A 262 -10.39 3.77 28.60
C PRO A 262 -11.68 2.96 28.44
N ASN A 263 -11.55 1.70 28.00
CA ASN A 263 -12.66 0.74 27.95
C ASN A 263 -13.84 1.16 27.04
N GLN A 264 -13.66 2.12 26.13
CA GLN A 264 -14.66 2.42 25.10
C GLN A 264 -14.48 1.51 23.88
N PRO A 265 -15.55 0.96 23.29
CA PRO A 265 -15.43 0.11 22.12
C PRO A 265 -14.87 0.89 20.94
N PRO A 266 -13.96 0.29 20.16
CA PRO A 266 -13.42 0.94 18.99
C PRO A 266 -14.46 1.00 17.87
N ARG A 267 -14.36 2.02 17.01
CA ARG A 267 -15.28 2.27 15.90
C ARG A 267 -14.53 2.83 14.70
N SER A 268 -14.78 2.29 13.52
CA SER A 268 -14.37 2.91 12.25
C SER A 268 -14.90 4.34 12.18
N SER A 269 -14.18 5.22 11.48
CA SER A 269 -14.53 6.64 11.42
C SER A 269 -14.02 7.30 10.16
N ILE A 270 -14.63 8.43 9.79
CA ILE A 270 -14.05 9.40 8.85
C ILE A 270 -13.44 10.54 9.68
N VAL A 271 -12.18 10.88 9.42
CA VAL A 271 -11.44 11.98 10.07
C VAL A 271 -11.19 13.08 9.06
N GLY A 272 -11.58 14.32 9.39
CA GLY A 272 -11.17 15.49 8.62
C GLY A 272 -9.88 16.10 9.16
N VAL A 273 -8.80 16.02 8.40
CA VAL A 273 -7.52 16.68 8.69
C VAL A 273 -7.52 18.06 8.05
N ARG A 274 -7.20 19.10 8.83
CA ARG A 274 -7.18 20.50 8.38
C ARG A 274 -5.99 21.24 8.95
N ARG A 275 -5.46 22.21 8.20
CA ARG A 275 -4.51 23.18 8.76
C ARG A 275 -5.23 24.08 9.76
N LYS A 276 -4.59 24.39 10.89
CA LYS A 276 -5.15 25.30 11.92
C LYS A 276 -5.48 26.70 11.38
N ASN A 277 -4.76 27.16 10.35
CA ASN A 277 -4.99 28.45 9.69
C ASN A 277 -6.02 28.38 8.56
N ASN A 278 -6.67 27.22 8.36
CA ASN A 278 -7.69 26.96 7.35
C ASN A 278 -7.24 27.27 5.89
N LYS A 279 -5.93 27.25 5.62
CA LYS A 279 -5.38 27.28 4.26
C LYS A 279 -5.43 25.88 3.64
N PRO A 280 -5.36 25.76 2.30
CA PRO A 280 -5.16 24.49 1.62
C PRO A 280 -3.99 23.70 2.22
N ILE A 281 -4.14 22.37 2.27
CA ILE A 281 -3.12 21.46 2.79
C ILE A 281 -1.86 21.56 1.94
N VAL A 282 -2.04 21.62 0.62
CA VAL A 282 -0.98 21.64 -0.40
C VAL A 282 -0.79 23.03 -0.98
#